data_AF-M0KUJ2-F1
#
_entry.id   AF-M0KUJ2-F1
#
_cell.length_a   1.000
_cell.length_b   1.000
_cell.length_c   1.000
_cell.angle_alpha   90.00
_cell.angle_beta   90.00
_cell.angle_gamma   90.00
#
_symmetry.space_group_name_H-M   'P 1'
#
loop_
_entity.id
_entity.type
_entity.pdbx_description
1 polymer ?
#
loop_
_entity_poly.entity_id
_entity_poly.type
_entity_poly.pdbx_seq_one_letter_code
_entity_poly.pdbx_strand_id
1 'polypeptide(L)' 'MTKRLTVDLEDELYKEFSKKCIDAEKTKSEVVRGLVQDWVNDQE' A
#
# COMPACT_ATOMS: atom_id res chain seq x y z
N MET A 1 11.39 -9.93 -10.96
CA MET A 1 10.45 -10.93 -10.41
C MET A 1 9.55 -10.27 -9.40
N THR A 2 8.25 -10.51 -9.42
CA THR A 2 7.31 -10.02 -8.40
C THR A 2 7.02 -11.12 -7.37
N LYS A 3 6.96 -10.76 -6.09
CA LYS A 3 6.54 -11.64 -4.99
C LYS A 3 5.17 -11.20 -4.50
N ARG A 4 4.34 -12.14 -4.03
CA ARG A 4 3.03 -11.84 -3.46
C ARG A 4 3.13 -11.87 -1.94
N LEU A 5 2.63 -10.83 -1.28
CA LEU A 5 2.51 -10.71 0.16
C LEU A 5 1.02 -10.61 0.50
N THR A 6 0.57 -11.39 1.48
CA THR A 6 -0.77 -11.27 2.07
C THR A 6 -0.58 -10.66 3.45
N VAL A 7 -1.36 -9.62 3.76
CA VAL A 7 -1.34 -8.92 5.04
C VAL A 7 -2.76 -8.75 5.54
N ASP A 8 -2.92 -8.79 6.85
CA ASP A 8 -4.18 -8.46 7.50
C ASP A 8 -4.19 -6.96 7.82
N LEU A 9 -5.30 -6.31 7.48
CA LEU A 9 -5.58 -4.90 7.78
C LEU A 9 -6.89 -4.83 8.53
N GLU A 10 -6.98 -3.94 9.51
CA GLU A 10 -8.27 -3.65 10.14
C GLU A 10 -9.27 -3.12 9.11
N ASP A 11 -10.54 -3.50 9.25
CA ASP A 11 -11.59 -3.20 8.26
C ASP A 11 -11.72 -1.69 7.97
N GLU A 12 -11.69 -0.86 9.02
CA GLU A 12 -11.80 0.60 8.87
C GLU A 12 -10.58 1.17 8.13
N LEU A 13 -9.38 0.72 8.50
CA LEU A 13 -8.14 1.11 7.83
C LEU A 13 -8.16 0.69 6.35
N TYR A 14 -8.64 -0.51 6.04
CA TYR A 14 -8.75 -0.99 4.67
C TYR A 14 -9.75 -0.17 3.84
N LYS A 15 -10.89 0.22 4.43
CA LYS A 15 -11.88 1.08 3.77
C LYS A 15 -11.29 2.45 3.43
N GLU A 16 -10.63 3.10 4.39
CA GLU A 16 -9.98 4.38 4.18
C GLU A 16 -8.85 4.30 3.14
N PHE A 17 -8.00 3.28 3.25
CA PHE A 17 -6.94 3.01 2.28
C PHE A 17 -7.51 2.80 0.87
N SER A 18 -8.56 1.98 0.74
CA SER A 18 -9.20 1.72 -0.55
C SER A 18 -9.80 2.99 -1.16
N LYS A 19 -10.46 3.82 -0.35
CA LYS A 19 -11.01 5.11 -0.80
C LYS A 19 -9.91 6.03 -1.31
N LYS A 20 -8.84 6.21 -0.54
CA LYS A 20 -7.71 7.06 -0.94
C LYS A 20 -7.00 6.56 -2.20
N CYS A 21 -6.94 5.24 -2.43
CA CYS A 21 -6.40 4.70 -3.68
C CYS A 21 -7.25 5.09 -4.89
N ILE A 22 -8.58 5.08 -4.75
CA ILE A 22 -9.51 5.51 -5.80
C ILE A 22 -9.35 7.00 -6.07
N ASP A 23 -9.34 7.82 -5.02
CA ASP A 23 -9.17 9.27 -5.13
C ASP A 23 -7.84 9.66 -5.79
N ALA A 24 -6.80 8.85 -5.62
CA ALA A 24 -5.48 9.05 -6.19
C ALA A 24 -5.28 8.38 -7.57
N GLU A 25 -6.31 7.74 -8.15
CA GLU A 25 -6.23 6.98 -9.41
C GLU A 25 -5.09 5.93 -9.44
N LYS A 26 -4.76 5.34 -8.30
CA LYS A 26 -3.66 4.38 -8.14
C LYS A 26 -4.17 3.03 -7.70
N THR A 27 -3.51 1.97 -8.16
CA THR A 27 -3.80 0.64 -7.65
C THR A 27 -3.27 0.49 -6.22
N LYS A 28 -3.96 -0.32 -5.40
CA LYS A 28 -3.52 -0.65 -4.03
C LYS A 28 -2.07 -1.15 -4.01
N SER A 29 -1.70 -1.96 -5.00
CA SER A 29 -0.35 -2.50 -5.17
C SER A 29 0.70 -1.42 -5.43
N GLU A 30 0.38 -0.37 -6.17
CA GLU A 30 1.30 0.76 -6.40
C GLU A 30 1.50 1.58 -5.13
N VAL A 31 0.42 1.84 -4.38
CA VAL A 31 0.50 2.57 -3.12
C VAL A 31 1.31 1.79 -2.09
N VAL A 32 1.01 0.49 -1.91
CA VAL A 32 1.78 -0.38 -0.99
C VAL A 32 3.24 -0.47 -1.42
N ARG A 33 3.53 -0.58 -2.72
CA ARG A 33 4.92 -0.61 -3.20
C ARG A 33 5.66 0.69 -2.88
N GLY A 34 5.01 1.85 -3.06
CA GLY A 34 5.57 3.14 -2.71
C GLY A 34 5.89 3.22 -1.21
N LEU A 35 4.92 2.88 -0.35
CA LEU A 35 5.11 2.85 1.10
C LEU A 35 6.26 1.93 1.53
N VAL A 36 6.37 0.74 0.94
CA VAL A 36 7.48 -0.19 1.22
C VAL A 36 8.81 0.39 0.77
N GLN A 37 8.86 1.04 -0.40
CA GLN A 37 10.08 1.63 -0.93
C GLN A 37 10.54 2.83 -0.09
N ASP A 38 9.60 3.70 0.29
CA ASP A 38 9.86 4.83 1.18
C ASP A 38 10.38 4.33 2.54
N TRP A 39 9.73 3.30 3.11
CA TRP A 39 10.17 2.71 4.37
C TRP A 39 11.55 2.06 4.30
N VAL A 40 11.89 1.37 3.20
CA VAL A 40 13.23 0.79 3.01
C VAL A 40 14.29 1.88 2.87
N ASN A 41 14.01 2.93 2.10
CA ASN A 41 14.96 4.01 1.85
C ASN A 41 15.18 4.91 3.07
N ASP A 42 14.18 5.06 3.96
CA ASP A 42 14.30 5.84 5.20
C ASP A 42 15.21 5.16 6.25
N GLN A 43 15.62 3.91 6.00
CA GLN A 43 16.51 3.13 6.87
C GLN A 43 17.97 3.07 6.36
N GLU A 44 18.28 3.73 5.24
CA GLU A 44 19.65 3.98 4.74
C GLU A 44 20.18 5.36 5.17
#